data_AF-A0A933R6G0-F1
#
_entry.id   AF-A0A933R6G0-F1
#
_cell.length_a   1.000
_cell.length_b   1.000
_cell.length_c   1.000
_cell.angle_alpha   90.00
_cell.angle_beta   90.00
_cell.angle_gamma   90.00
#
_symmetry.space_group_name_H-M   'P 1'
#
loop_
_entity.id
_entity.type
_entity.pdbx_description
1 polymer ?
#
loop_
_entity_poly.entity_id
_entity_poly.type
_entity_poly.pdbx_seq_one_letter_code
_entity_poly.pdbx_strand_id
1 'polypeptide(L)'
;MPENLTPQTKNYWLSAARIFRYVFGIGLILFVLVGVPLLTNQSPVLILMFMFTFPVAFILDPIIAAGIYFMFTSKFRWRFDVTILIILVLCFYGLYALAHQNGQQGPSIKGEAVLKVTVVTDKNEPVKNLEVDVAETPGPPAEGGSASTDDQGIAAFSIKPGKYVVFFNSGNFPANLEYPEDTPTVEVSRDKSVEQKIILKTK
;
A
#
# COMPACT_ATOMS: atom_id res chain seq x y z
N MET A 1 -9.33 36.94 6.09
CA MET A 1 -9.63 37.57 4.79
C MET A 1 -9.21 39.04 4.93
N PRO A 2 -8.34 39.60 4.09
CA PRO A 2 -7.92 40.99 4.22
C PRO A 2 -9.13 41.92 4.03
N GLU A 3 -9.27 42.90 4.92
CA GLU A 3 -10.46 43.75 5.04
C GLU A 3 -10.68 44.71 3.86
N ASN A 4 -9.68 44.85 2.98
CA ASN A 4 -9.63 45.89 1.95
C ASN A 4 -9.78 45.37 0.50
N LEU A 5 -10.50 44.27 0.29
CA LEU A 5 -10.76 43.77 -1.07
C LEU A 5 -11.96 44.50 -1.71
N THR A 6 -11.80 44.92 -2.96
CA THR A 6 -12.90 45.48 -3.76
C THR A 6 -14.04 44.46 -3.93
N PRO A 7 -15.30 44.89 -4.11
CA PRO A 7 -16.43 43.97 -4.32
C PRO A 7 -16.20 42.98 -5.48
N GLN A 8 -15.55 43.43 -6.56
CA GLN A 8 -15.20 42.59 -7.71
C GLN A 8 -14.19 41.49 -7.36
N THR A 9 -13.13 41.82 -6.61
CA THR A 9 -12.14 40.83 -6.18
C THR A 9 -12.74 39.84 -5.19
N LYS A 10 -13.61 40.29 -4.28
CA LYS A 10 -14.36 39.41 -3.37
C LYS A 10 -15.24 38.40 -4.12
N ASN A 11 -15.93 38.85 -5.18
CA ASN A 11 -16.75 37.96 -6.01
C ASN A 11 -15.91 36.94 -6.78
N TYR A 12 -14.75 37.34 -7.30
CA TYR A 12 -13.82 36.42 -7.96
C TYR A 12 -13.35 35.30 -7.02
N TRP A 13 -12.89 35.65 -5.82
CA TRP A 13 -12.46 34.67 -4.82
C TRP A 13 -13.58 33.72 -4.38
N LEU A 14 -14.80 34.21 -4.23
CA LEU A 14 -15.96 33.37 -3.89
C LEU A 14 -16.35 32.41 -5.02
N SER A 15 -16.15 32.80 -6.27
CA SER A 15 -16.38 31.94 -7.43
C SER A 15 -15.27 30.88 -7.56
N ALA A 16 -14.00 31.30 -7.41
CA ALA A 16 -12.85 30.39 -7.42
C ALA A 16 -12.95 29.33 -6.31
N ALA A 17 -13.32 29.73 -5.08
CA ALA A 17 -13.50 28.80 -3.97
C ALA A 17 -14.64 27.79 -4.22
N ARG A 18 -15.73 28.21 -4.88
CA ARG A 18 -16.83 27.30 -5.25
C ARG A 18 -16.40 26.29 -6.31
N ILE A 19 -15.70 26.75 -7.35
CA ILE A 19 -15.16 25.87 -8.41
C ILE A 19 -14.19 24.85 -7.81
N PHE A 20 -13.26 25.30 -6.96
CA PHE A 20 -12.32 24.43 -6.28
C PHE A 20 -13.01 23.34 -5.45
N ARG A 21 -13.99 23.70 -4.62
CA ARG A 21 -14.73 22.73 -3.78
C ARG A 21 -15.48 21.70 -4.62
N TYR A 22 -16.09 22.14 -5.73
CA TYR A 22 -16.78 21.25 -6.64
C TYR A 22 -15.83 20.25 -7.31
N VAL A 23 -14.71 20.74 -7.84
CA VAL A 23 -13.66 19.89 -8.45
C VAL A 23 -13.05 18.94 -7.43
N PHE A 24 -12.79 19.41 -6.21
CA PHE A 24 -12.27 18.58 -5.12
C PHE A 24 -13.27 17.48 -4.71
N GLY A 25 -14.55 17.80 -4.59
CA GLY A 25 -15.60 16.82 -4.29
C GLY A 25 -15.74 15.75 -5.36
N ILE A 26 -15.71 16.13 -6.64
CA ILE A 26 -15.67 15.17 -7.77
C ILE A 26 -14.41 14.30 -7.69
N GLY A 27 -13.25 14.90 -7.40
CA GLY A 27 -11.99 14.18 -7.27
C GLY A 27 -12.03 13.10 -6.18
N LEU A 28 -12.64 13.38 -5.03
CA LEU A 28 -12.83 12.39 -3.97
C LEU A 28 -13.72 11.22 -4.40
N ILE A 29 -14.82 11.50 -5.11
CA ILE A 29 -15.73 10.46 -5.61
C ILE A 29 -15.02 9.60 -6.66
N LEU A 30 -14.31 10.22 -7.61
CA LEU A 30 -13.56 9.50 -8.63
C LEU A 30 -12.42 8.67 -8.04
N PHE A 31 -11.75 9.15 -7.00
CA PHE A 31 -10.72 8.39 -6.29
C PHE A 31 -11.29 7.10 -5.68
N VAL A 32 -12.48 7.17 -5.07
CA VAL A 32 -13.15 5.98 -4.51
C VAL A 32 -13.61 5.03 -5.62
N LEU A 33 -14.23 5.56 -6.69
CA LEU A 33 -14.80 4.72 -7.75
C LEU A 33 -13.77 4.11 -8.71
N VAL A 34 -12.63 4.78 -8.92
CA VAL A 34 -11.63 4.38 -9.92
C VAL A 34 -10.27 4.15 -9.28
N GLY A 35 -9.82 5.05 -8.41
CA GLY A 35 -8.50 4.98 -7.78
C GLY A 35 -8.32 3.74 -6.89
N VAL A 36 -9.28 3.45 -6.01
CA VAL A 36 -9.23 2.28 -5.10
C VAL A 36 -9.19 0.94 -5.89
N PRO A 37 -10.03 0.72 -6.91
CA PRO A 37 -9.89 -0.43 -7.81
C PRO A 37 -8.51 -0.56 -8.47
N LEU A 38 -7.98 0.55 -8.98
CA LEU A 38 -6.70 0.56 -9.69
C LEU A 38 -5.53 0.24 -8.77
N LEU A 39 -5.59 0.72 -7.53
CA LEU A 39 -4.58 0.45 -6.49
C LEU A 39 -4.63 -0.97 -5.95
N THR A 40 -5.78 -1.64 -6.00
CA THR A 40 -5.92 -3.00 -5.46
C THR A 40 -5.63 -4.09 -6.49
N ASN A 41 -5.63 -3.79 -7.81
CA ASN A 41 -5.36 -4.74 -8.90
C ASN A 41 -6.07 -6.10 -8.74
N GLN A 42 -7.23 -6.10 -8.08
CA GLN A 42 -8.03 -7.30 -7.82
C GLN A 42 -9.17 -7.38 -8.82
N SER A 43 -9.69 -8.59 -9.03
CA SER A 43 -10.81 -8.83 -9.94
C SER A 43 -11.98 -7.89 -9.59
N PRO A 44 -12.77 -7.43 -10.59
CA PRO A 44 -13.92 -6.55 -10.36
C PRO A 44 -14.92 -7.10 -9.31
N VAL A 45 -14.98 -8.42 -9.18
CA VAL A 45 -15.83 -9.13 -8.22
C VAL A 45 -15.33 -8.95 -6.78
N LEU A 46 -14.01 -9.02 -6.56
CA LEU A 46 -13.41 -8.81 -5.25
C LEU A 46 -13.60 -7.39 -4.75
N ILE A 47 -13.51 -6.40 -5.64
CA ILE A 47 -13.82 -4.99 -5.32
C ILE A 47 -15.28 -4.83 -4.89
N LEU A 48 -16.22 -5.47 -5.60
CA LEU A 48 -17.63 -5.45 -5.21
C LEU A 48 -17.83 -6.10 -3.84
N MET A 49 -17.23 -7.27 -3.59
CA MET A 49 -17.30 -7.92 -2.27
C MET A 49 -16.63 -7.08 -1.18
N PHE A 50 -15.55 -6.35 -1.50
CA PHE A 50 -14.86 -5.43 -0.60
C PHE A 50 -15.70 -4.20 -0.24
N MET A 51 -16.50 -3.66 -1.18
CA MET A 51 -17.44 -2.57 -0.88
C MET A 51 -18.55 -3.02 0.09
N PHE A 52 -18.85 -4.31 0.16
CA PHE A 52 -19.85 -4.89 1.06
C PHE A 52 -19.28 -5.49 2.35
N THR A 53 -17.95 -5.56 2.52
CA THR A 53 -17.35 -5.94 3.80
C THR A 53 -17.24 -4.72 4.73
N PHE A 54 -17.78 -4.90 5.93
CA PHE A 54 -18.02 -3.88 6.96
C PHE A 54 -16.90 -2.85 7.20
N PRO A 55 -15.60 -3.18 7.17
CA PRO A 55 -14.55 -2.20 7.46
C PRO A 55 -14.38 -1.12 6.39
N VAL A 56 -14.66 -1.46 5.13
CA VAL A 56 -14.35 -0.61 3.97
C VAL A 56 -15.46 0.40 3.75
N ALA A 57 -16.73 -0.01 3.89
CA ALA A 57 -17.88 0.89 3.87
C ALA A 57 -17.76 2.00 4.93
N PHE A 58 -17.30 1.65 6.14
CA PHE A 58 -17.05 2.62 7.22
C PHE A 58 -16.01 3.70 6.87
N ILE A 59 -15.09 3.43 5.93
CA ILE A 59 -14.05 4.37 5.52
C ILE A 59 -14.46 5.12 4.24
N LEU A 60 -15.13 4.44 3.30
CA LEU A 60 -15.53 5.03 2.01
C LEU A 60 -16.75 5.96 2.13
N ASP A 61 -17.74 5.61 2.96
CA ASP A 61 -18.97 6.41 3.11
C ASP A 61 -18.69 7.82 3.63
N PRO A 62 -17.81 8.04 4.64
CA PRO A 62 -17.41 9.38 5.05
C PRO A 62 -16.71 10.18 3.94
N ILE A 63 -15.93 9.53 3.06
CA ILE A 63 -15.23 10.19 1.95
C ILE A 63 -16.24 10.67 0.89
N ILE A 64 -17.20 9.82 0.53
CA ILE A 64 -18.26 10.17 -0.41
C ILE A 64 -19.15 11.27 0.18
N ALA A 65 -19.54 11.15 1.45
CA ALA A 65 -20.34 12.16 2.14
C ALA A 65 -19.62 13.50 2.22
N ALA A 66 -18.31 13.51 2.46
CA ALA A 66 -17.48 14.71 2.41
C ALA A 66 -17.44 15.31 0.99
N GLY A 67 -17.29 14.49 -0.04
CA GLY A 67 -17.33 14.93 -1.44
C GLY A 67 -18.66 15.59 -1.81
N ILE A 68 -19.78 14.95 -1.46
CA ILE A 68 -21.14 15.50 -1.63
C ILE A 68 -21.29 16.81 -0.85
N TYR A 69 -20.85 16.84 0.41
CA TYR A 69 -20.88 18.04 1.23
C TYR A 69 -20.16 19.21 0.56
N PHE A 70 -18.94 18.99 0.06
CA PHE A 70 -18.15 20.04 -0.61
C PHE A 70 -18.78 20.50 -1.94
N MET A 71 -19.45 19.60 -2.69
CA MET A 71 -20.16 19.97 -3.91
C MET A 71 -21.37 20.88 -3.64
N PHE A 72 -22.17 20.57 -2.61
CA PHE A 72 -23.46 21.25 -2.40
C PHE A 72 -23.40 22.42 -1.41
N THR A 73 -22.33 22.58 -0.62
CA THR A 73 -22.19 23.74 0.28
C THR A 73 -21.45 24.91 -0.37
N SER A 74 -22.18 26.00 -0.60
CA SER A 74 -21.65 27.25 -1.17
C SER A 74 -20.90 28.13 -0.16
N LYS A 75 -21.14 27.94 1.15
CA LYS A 75 -20.53 28.74 2.22
C LYS A 75 -19.41 27.95 2.91
N PHE A 76 -18.27 28.60 3.09
CA PHE A 76 -17.19 28.05 3.90
C PHE A 76 -17.54 28.19 5.38
N ARG A 77 -17.64 27.08 6.08
CA ARG A 77 -17.92 26.98 7.51
C ARG A 77 -16.66 26.43 8.16
N TRP A 78 -15.71 27.32 8.46
CA TRP A 78 -14.36 26.98 8.92
C TRP A 78 -14.29 25.80 9.91
N ARG A 79 -15.14 25.80 10.94
CA ARG A 79 -15.17 24.71 11.93
C ARG A 79 -15.57 23.35 11.33
N PHE A 80 -16.60 23.32 10.49
CA PHE A 80 -17.06 22.07 9.86
C PHE A 80 -16.11 21.59 8.77
N ASP A 81 -15.61 22.51 7.94
CA ASP A 81 -14.69 22.20 6.85
C ASP A 81 -13.39 21.58 7.36
N VAL A 82 -12.82 22.15 8.42
CA VAL A 82 -11.61 21.62 9.05
C VAL A 82 -11.87 20.26 9.69
N THR A 83 -12.99 20.08 10.39
CA THR A 83 -13.35 18.76 10.97
C THR A 83 -13.46 17.68 9.91
N ILE A 84 -14.14 17.96 8.79
CA ILE A 84 -14.26 17.00 7.68
C ILE A 84 -12.88 16.67 7.09
N LEU A 85 -12.02 17.68 6.93
CA LEU A 85 -10.67 17.47 6.40
C LEU A 85 -9.81 16.61 7.33
N ILE A 86 -9.90 16.80 8.65
CA ILE A 86 -9.22 15.93 9.63
C ILE A 86 -9.73 14.49 9.54
N ILE A 87 -11.05 14.29 9.44
CA ILE A 87 -11.64 12.96 9.27
C ILE A 87 -11.11 12.30 7.99
N LEU A 88 -11.05 13.04 6.88
CA LEU A 88 -10.49 12.53 5.63
C LEU A 88 -9.03 12.08 5.78
N VAL A 89 -8.18 12.89 6.43
CA VAL A 89 -6.77 12.53 6.68
C VAL A 89 -6.67 11.24 7.50
N LEU A 90 -7.48 11.08 8.55
CA LEU A 90 -7.53 9.85 9.35
C LEU A 90 -8.01 8.65 8.53
N CYS A 91 -9.03 8.82 7.68
CA CYS A 91 -9.51 7.78 6.77
C CYS A 91 -8.43 7.35 5.77
N PHE A 92 -7.73 8.30 5.15
CA PHE A 92 -6.61 8.02 4.23
C PHE A 92 -5.46 7.31 4.95
N TYR A 93 -5.11 7.73 6.16
CA TYR A 93 -4.10 7.06 6.97
C TYR A 93 -4.51 5.62 7.32
N GLY A 94 -5.77 5.39 7.70
CA GLY A 94 -6.30 4.05 7.96
C GLY A 94 -6.27 3.16 6.72
N LEU A 95 -6.65 3.69 5.56
CA LEU A 95 -6.55 3.02 4.26
C LEU A 95 -5.11 2.66 3.92
N TYR A 96 -4.18 3.60 4.09
CA TYR A 96 -2.76 3.38 3.88
C TYR A 96 -2.21 2.30 4.82
N ALA A 97 -2.52 2.38 6.11
CA ALA A 97 -2.09 1.39 7.09
C ALA A 97 -2.65 -0.01 6.76
N LEU A 98 -3.92 -0.12 6.36
CA LEU A 98 -4.52 -1.37 5.92
C LEU A 98 -3.85 -1.93 4.66
N ALA A 99 -3.53 -1.06 3.69
CA ALA A 99 -2.82 -1.46 2.48
C ALA A 99 -1.39 -1.93 2.80
N HIS A 100 -0.71 -1.33 3.78
CA HIS A 100 0.65 -1.72 4.20
C HIS A 100 0.72 -2.87 5.20
N GLN A 101 -0.37 -3.21 5.90
CA GLN A 101 -0.43 -4.42 6.74
C GLN A 101 -0.41 -5.72 5.90
N ASN A 102 -0.54 -5.58 4.58
CA ASN A 102 -0.49 -6.67 3.61
C ASN A 102 0.93 -6.91 3.07
N GLY A 103 1.90 -7.12 3.96
CA GLY A 103 2.95 -8.12 3.71
C GLY A 103 2.26 -9.49 3.66
N GLN A 104 1.45 -9.71 2.62
CA GLN A 104 0.55 -10.84 2.51
C GLN A 104 1.41 -12.05 2.18
N GLN A 105 1.67 -12.87 3.21
CA GLN A 105 1.81 -14.31 2.98
C GLN A 105 0.59 -14.76 2.21
N GLY A 106 0.77 -15.17 0.95
CA GLY A 106 -0.33 -15.70 0.16
C GLY A 106 -0.98 -16.87 0.91
N PRO A 107 -2.32 -16.97 0.93
CA PRO A 107 -3.01 -17.98 1.75
C PRO A 107 -2.66 -19.42 1.34
N SER A 108 -2.11 -19.63 0.14
CA SER A 108 -1.78 -20.94 -0.40
C SER A 108 -0.65 -21.64 0.37
N ILE A 109 0.41 -20.91 0.76
CA ILE A 109 1.59 -21.54 1.38
C ILE A 109 1.71 -21.34 2.88
N LYS A 110 0.82 -20.59 3.53
CA LYS A 110 0.92 -20.33 4.98
C LYS A 110 0.98 -21.63 5.78
N GLY A 111 1.96 -21.76 6.66
CA GLY A 111 2.19 -22.96 7.47
C GLY A 111 3.00 -22.67 8.74
N GLU A 112 3.33 -23.74 9.48
CA GLU A 112 3.99 -23.64 10.78
C GLU A 112 5.53 -23.62 10.69
N ALA A 113 6.12 -24.00 9.56
CA ALA A 113 7.57 -23.97 9.38
C ALA A 113 8.05 -22.54 9.14
N VAL A 114 9.25 -22.22 9.62
CA VAL A 114 9.81 -20.87 9.51
C VAL A 114 10.95 -20.85 8.51
N LEU A 115 10.84 -20.03 7.47
CA LEU A 115 11.92 -19.70 6.55
C LEU A 115 12.44 -18.31 6.87
N LYS A 116 13.73 -18.19 7.19
CA LYS A 116 14.43 -16.90 7.36
C LYS A 116 15.35 -16.68 6.17
N VAL A 117 15.11 -15.62 5.42
CA VAL A 117 15.97 -15.17 4.34
C VAL A 117 16.80 -13.99 4.85
N THR A 118 18.12 -14.15 4.93
CA THR A 118 19.06 -13.09 5.29
C THR A 118 19.69 -12.52 4.03
N VAL A 119 19.51 -11.23 3.78
CA VAL A 119 20.06 -10.54 2.61
C VAL A 119 21.15 -9.59 3.05
N VAL A 120 22.35 -9.79 2.52
CA VAL A 120 23.51 -8.93 2.76
C VAL A 120 24.16 -8.50 1.45
N THR A 121 24.96 -7.45 1.48
CA THR A 121 25.86 -7.07 0.37
C THR A 121 27.09 -7.98 0.32
N ASP A 122 27.85 -7.89 -0.76
CA ASP A 122 29.20 -8.46 -0.92
C ASP A 122 30.19 -8.00 0.17
N LYS A 123 29.94 -6.87 0.83
CA LYS A 123 30.67 -6.38 2.01
C LYS A 123 30.12 -6.92 3.34
N ASN A 124 29.16 -7.84 3.28
CA ASN A 124 28.48 -8.43 4.43
C ASN A 124 27.69 -7.40 5.27
N GLU A 125 27.20 -6.33 4.64
CA GLU A 125 26.32 -5.33 5.26
C GLU A 125 24.84 -5.74 5.05
N PRO A 126 23.97 -5.62 6.06
CA PRO A 126 22.56 -6.00 5.93
C PRO A 126 21.82 -5.06 4.97
N VAL A 127 21.02 -5.64 4.06
CA VAL A 127 20.18 -4.86 3.15
C VAL A 127 18.78 -4.72 3.77
N LYS A 128 18.42 -3.50 4.17
CA LYS A 128 17.17 -3.20 4.90
C LYS A 128 16.03 -2.80 3.96
N ASN A 129 14.79 -3.01 4.40
CA ASN A 129 13.57 -2.62 3.69
C ASN A 129 13.50 -3.15 2.24
N LEU A 130 14.19 -4.25 1.95
CA LEU A 130 14.13 -4.92 0.66
C LEU A 130 12.98 -5.90 0.66
N GLU A 131 12.08 -5.79 -0.32
CA GLU A 131 11.02 -6.77 -0.53
C GLU A 131 11.61 -8.09 -1.03
N VAL A 132 11.37 -9.17 -0.28
CA VAL A 132 11.74 -10.54 -0.60
C VAL A 132 10.46 -11.31 -0.87
N ASP A 133 10.40 -11.94 -2.03
CA ASP A 133 9.27 -12.75 -2.48
C ASP A 133 9.62 -14.24 -2.39
N VAL A 134 8.63 -15.04 -2.03
CA VAL A 134 8.75 -16.50 -2.00
C VAL A 134 7.59 -17.08 -2.81
N ALA A 135 7.84 -18.09 -3.65
CA ALA A 135 6.79 -18.85 -4.34
C ALA A 135 7.29 -20.22 -4.77
N GLU A 136 6.39 -21.17 -5.06
CA GLU A 136 6.79 -22.44 -5.70
C GLU A 136 7.27 -22.21 -7.14
N THR A 137 6.62 -21.29 -7.84
CA THR A 137 7.01 -20.81 -9.18
C THR A 137 7.14 -19.28 -9.14
N PRO A 138 8.28 -18.70 -9.56
CA PRO A 138 8.44 -17.25 -9.60
C PRO A 138 7.43 -16.58 -10.52
N GLY A 139 6.86 -15.47 -10.08
CA GLY A 139 5.93 -14.67 -10.88
C GLY A 139 5.11 -13.70 -10.02
N PRO A 140 4.56 -12.63 -10.62
CA PRO A 140 3.63 -11.74 -9.94
C PRO A 140 2.18 -12.24 -10.09
N PRO A 141 1.39 -12.33 -9.00
CA PRO A 141 1.78 -12.14 -7.60
C PRO A 141 2.57 -13.35 -7.06
N ALA A 142 3.50 -13.09 -6.13
CA ALA A 142 4.21 -14.16 -5.43
C ALA A 142 3.20 -14.97 -4.58
N GLU A 143 2.83 -16.16 -5.04
CA GLU A 143 1.84 -16.97 -4.33
C GLU A 143 2.27 -17.33 -2.91
N GLY A 144 3.59 -17.39 -2.68
CA GLY A 144 4.12 -17.63 -1.35
C GLY A 144 4.16 -16.40 -0.43
N GLY A 145 3.87 -15.24 -0.98
CA GLY A 145 3.87 -13.95 -0.32
C GLY A 145 5.21 -13.24 -0.33
N SER A 146 5.18 -12.04 0.23
CA SER A 146 6.33 -11.15 0.32
C SER A 146 6.56 -10.66 1.74
N ALA A 147 7.82 -10.38 2.08
CA ALA A 147 8.22 -9.78 3.35
C ALA A 147 9.39 -8.83 3.13
N SER A 148 9.37 -7.68 3.79
CA SER A 148 10.50 -6.75 3.78
C SER A 148 11.57 -7.16 4.78
N THR A 149 12.84 -7.01 4.42
CA THR A 149 13.96 -7.24 5.33
C THR A 149 13.99 -6.21 6.47
N ASP A 150 14.30 -6.68 7.67
CA ASP A 150 14.45 -5.85 8.87
C ASP A 150 15.82 -5.14 8.95
N ASP A 151 16.14 -4.53 10.09
CA ASP A 151 17.41 -3.86 10.36
C ASP A 151 18.64 -4.78 10.32
N GLN A 152 18.45 -6.09 10.43
CA GLN A 152 19.49 -7.12 10.32
C GLN A 152 19.52 -7.73 8.90
N GLY A 153 18.70 -7.24 7.97
CA GLY A 153 18.57 -7.78 6.62
C GLY A 153 17.77 -9.08 6.57
N ILE A 154 16.95 -9.38 7.59
CA ILE A 154 16.21 -10.64 7.70
C ILE A 154 14.75 -10.44 7.27
N ALA A 155 14.29 -11.26 6.33
CA ALA A 155 12.88 -11.45 5.99
C ALA A 155 12.44 -12.85 6.47
N ALA A 156 11.37 -12.93 7.26
CA ALA A 156 10.89 -14.17 7.85
C ALA A 156 9.50 -14.55 7.32
N PHE A 157 9.33 -15.84 7.00
CA PHE A 157 8.10 -16.40 6.44
C PHE A 157 7.64 -17.59 7.27
N SER A 158 6.32 -17.71 7.47
CA SER A 158 5.67 -18.86 8.10
C SER A 158 4.95 -19.67 7.02
N ILE A 159 5.59 -20.74 6.54
CA ILE A 159 5.18 -21.45 5.33
C ILE A 159 5.04 -22.97 5.55
N LYS A 160 4.32 -23.64 4.66
CA LYS A 160 4.20 -25.09 4.65
C LYS A 160 5.53 -25.72 4.24
N PRO A 161 5.78 -26.99 4.60
CA PRO A 161 6.87 -27.75 4.02
C PRO A 161 6.70 -27.84 2.50
N GLY A 162 7.79 -27.65 1.76
CA GLY A 162 7.74 -27.55 0.31
C GLY A 162 9.05 -27.06 -0.27
N LYS A 163 9.08 -26.91 -1.59
CA LYS A 163 10.23 -26.38 -2.34
C LYS A 163 9.83 -25.02 -2.91
N TYR A 164 10.60 -23.99 -2.58
CA TYR A 164 10.27 -22.61 -2.89
C TYR A 164 11.45 -21.90 -3.54
N VAL A 165 11.15 -20.96 -4.42
CA VAL A 165 12.12 -20.02 -5.00
C VAL A 165 12.02 -18.70 -4.26
N VAL A 166 13.16 -18.14 -3.89
CA VAL A 166 13.27 -16.82 -3.27
C VAL A 166 13.73 -15.82 -4.32
N PHE A 167 12.95 -14.78 -4.57
CA PHE A 167 13.22 -13.78 -5.60
C PHE A 167 12.91 -12.37 -5.10
N PHE A 168 13.14 -11.37 -5.96
CA PHE A 168 13.00 -9.96 -5.60
C PHE A 168 12.10 -9.25 -6.60
N ASN A 169 11.41 -8.23 -6.13
CA ASN A 169 10.63 -7.36 -7.01
C ASN A 169 11.57 -6.41 -7.78
N SER A 170 11.62 -6.54 -9.10
CA SER A 170 12.46 -5.69 -9.96
C SER A 170 12.03 -4.21 -9.98
N GLY A 171 10.75 -3.92 -9.71
CA GLY A 171 10.22 -2.55 -9.70
C GLY A 171 10.69 -1.69 -8.52
N ASN A 172 11.01 -2.33 -7.38
CA ASN A 172 11.43 -1.67 -6.15
C ASN A 172 12.87 -2.04 -5.73
N PHE A 173 13.65 -2.64 -6.62
CA PHE A 173 15.00 -3.10 -6.29
C PHE A 173 15.98 -1.92 -6.11
N PRO A 174 16.84 -1.93 -5.06
CA PRO A 174 17.78 -0.83 -4.81
C PRO A 174 18.71 -0.55 -5.98
N ALA A 175 18.74 0.71 -6.44
CA ALA A 175 19.48 1.10 -7.63
C ALA A 175 21.00 0.92 -7.51
N ASN A 176 21.54 0.93 -6.30
CA ASN A 176 22.96 0.75 -5.97
C ASN A 176 23.39 -0.73 -5.88
N LEU A 177 22.47 -1.68 -6.04
CA LEU A 177 22.74 -3.11 -6.03
C LEU A 177 22.50 -3.71 -7.43
N GLU A 178 23.27 -4.73 -7.77
CA GLU A 178 23.03 -5.54 -8.96
C GLU A 178 21.85 -6.49 -8.71
N TYR A 179 20.91 -6.53 -9.65
CA TYR A 179 19.80 -7.48 -9.59
C TYR A 179 20.34 -8.89 -9.86
N PRO A 180 20.11 -9.89 -8.98
CA PRO A 180 20.64 -11.23 -9.17
C PRO A 180 19.93 -11.93 -10.33
N GLU A 181 20.69 -12.49 -11.27
CA GLU A 181 20.13 -13.30 -12.36
C GLU A 181 19.63 -14.66 -11.86
N ASP A 182 20.30 -15.23 -10.86
CA ASP A 182 19.97 -16.52 -10.27
C ASP A 182 19.25 -16.34 -8.92
N THR A 183 18.09 -16.97 -8.79
CA THR A 183 17.28 -16.99 -7.57
C THR A 183 17.42 -18.34 -6.85
N PRO A 184 17.80 -18.38 -5.57
CA PRO A 184 17.99 -19.64 -4.87
C PRO A 184 16.68 -20.38 -4.66
N THR A 185 16.75 -21.70 -4.75
CA THR A 185 15.65 -22.60 -4.38
C THR A 185 15.92 -23.20 -3.01
N VAL A 186 14.92 -23.17 -2.13
CA VAL A 186 15.00 -23.59 -0.73
C VAL A 186 13.97 -24.68 -0.46
N GLU A 187 14.40 -25.75 0.19
CA GLU A 187 13.51 -26.80 0.67
C GLU A 187 13.20 -26.58 2.16
N VAL A 188 11.91 -26.41 2.47
CA VAL A 188 11.41 -26.23 3.83
C VAL A 188 10.80 -27.54 4.32
N SER A 189 11.19 -27.93 5.54
CA SER A 189 10.71 -29.15 6.20
C SER A 189 9.89 -28.80 7.44
N ARG A 190 9.02 -29.71 7.89
CA ARG A 190 7.99 -29.46 8.91
C ARG A 190 8.54 -29.02 10.27
N ASP A 191 9.71 -29.52 10.64
CA ASP A 191 10.20 -29.41 12.02
C ASP A 191 11.44 -28.52 12.15
N LYS A 192 11.76 -27.72 11.12
CA LYS A 192 12.99 -26.93 11.09
C LYS A 192 12.74 -25.49 10.69
N SER A 193 13.35 -24.58 11.46
CA SER A 193 13.68 -23.25 10.96
C SER A 193 14.75 -23.42 9.89
N VAL A 194 14.47 -22.97 8.66
CA VAL A 194 15.42 -22.97 7.56
C VAL A 194 15.97 -21.58 7.38
N GLU A 195 17.28 -21.45 7.25
CA GLU A 195 17.96 -20.18 7.01
C GLU A 195 18.57 -20.18 5.62
N GLN A 196 18.21 -19.18 4.81
CA GLN A 196 18.78 -18.94 3.49
C GLN A 196 19.51 -17.60 3.50
N LYS A 197 20.81 -17.60 3.19
CA LYS A 197 21.58 -16.36 3.03
C LYS A 197 21.69 -16.01 1.54
N ILE A 198 21.43 -14.75 1.20
CA ILE A 198 21.59 -14.20 -0.16
C ILE A 198 22.60 -13.05 -0.09
N ILE A 199 23.58 -13.06 -0.98
CA ILE A 199 24.61 -12.03 -1.08
C ILE A 199 24.38 -11.27 -2.39
N LEU A 200 24.06 -9.98 -2.28
CA LEU A 200 23.87 -9.08 -3.42
C LEU A 200 25.16 -8.32 -3.72
N LYS A 201 25.49 -8.17 -5.00
CA LYS A 201 26.65 -7.39 -5.44
C LYS A 201 26.34 -5.90 -5.43
N THR A 202 27.30 -5.11 -5.01
CA THR A 202 27.24 -3.65 -5.17
C THR A 202 27.66 -3.27 -6.59
N LYS A 203 27.00 -2.26 -7.18
CA LYS A 203 27.37 -1.70 -8.49
C LYS A 203 28.61 -0.81 -8.43
#